data_AF-A0A397FWU1-F1
#
_entry.id   AF-A0A397FWU1-F1
#
_cell.length_a   1.000
_cell.length_b   1.000
_cell.length_c   1.000
_cell.angle_alpha   90.00
_cell.angle_beta   90.00
_cell.angle_gamma   90.00
#
_symmetry.space_group_name_H-M   'P 1'
#
loop_
_entity.id
_entity.type
_entity.pdbx_description
1 polymer ?
#
loop_
_entity_poly.entity_id
_entity_poly.type
_entity_poly.pdbx_seq_one_letter_code
_entity_poly.pdbx_strand_id
1 'polypeptide(L)' 'DVAAGIAILLEAGGLVTTANPPANPETDPIEEVRLGSRLYLAIRPAGPSATETGRQTQERTVREVWKRVRALDYKRPGA' A
#
# COMPACT_ATOMS: atom_id res chain seq x y z
N ASP A 1 2.70 -12.35 12.93
CA ASP A 1 1.52 -11.45 12.96
C ASP A 1 1.33 -10.67 11.68
N VAL A 2 2.29 -9.81 11.28
CA VAL A 2 2.17 -9.02 10.04
C VAL A 2 1.91 -9.88 8.80
N ALA A 3 2.67 -10.97 8.60
CA ALA A 3 2.48 -11.87 7.46
C ALA A 3 1.07 -12.50 7.42
N ALA A 4 0.54 -12.91 8.59
CA ALA A 4 -0.81 -13.46 8.69
C ALA A 4 -1.88 -12.40 8.37
N GLY A 5 -1.70 -11.17 8.84
CA GLY A 5 -2.58 -10.05 8.50
C GLY A 5 -2.57 -9.72 7.01
N ILE A 6 -1.39 -9.75 6.37
CA ILE A 6 -1.25 -9.55 4.92
C ILE A 6 -1.96 -10.67 4.15
N ALA A 7 -1.81 -11.93 4.55
CA ALA A 7 -2.50 -13.04 3.91
C ALA A 7 -4.03 -12.83 3.92
N ILE A 8 -4.61 -12.54 5.10
CA ILE A 8 -6.05 -12.28 5.22
C ILE A 8 -6.49 -11.11 4.34
N LEU A 9 -5.71 -10.02 4.33
CA LEU A 9 -6.02 -8.85 3.52
C LEU A 9 -6.05 -9.18 2.02
N LEU A 10 -5.05 -9.92 1.54
CA LEU A 10 -4.94 -10.29 0.12
C LEU A 10 -6.06 -11.26 -0.28
N GLU A 11 -6.34 -12.28 0.52
CA GLU A 11 -7.46 -13.22 0.28
C GLU A 11 -8.81 -12.50 0.24
N ALA A 12 -8.99 -11.43 1.00
CA ALA A 12 -10.20 -10.61 0.96
C ALA A 12 -10.29 -9.71 -0.31
N GLY A 13 -9.24 -9.62 -1.13
CA GLY A 13 -9.14 -8.71 -2.28
C GLY A 13 -8.53 -7.34 -1.96
N GLY A 14 -7.79 -7.24 -0.86
CA GLY A 14 -7.11 -6.03 -0.45
C GLY A 14 -5.91 -5.65 -1.33
N LEU A 15 -5.18 -4.62 -0.90
CA LEU A 15 -3.93 -4.18 -1.49
C LEU A 15 -2.93 -3.91 -0.37
N VAL A 16 -1.68 -4.32 -0.55
CA VAL A 16 -0.60 -3.93 0.35
C VAL A 16 0.62 -3.45 -0.44
N THR A 17 1.17 -2.32 -0.03
CA THR A 17 2.38 -1.72 -0.60
C THR A 17 3.25 -1.11 0.50
N THR A 18 4.33 -0.43 0.14
CA THR A 18 5.18 0.30 1.07
C THR A 18 4.49 1.55 1.63
N ALA A 19 4.76 1.88 2.90
CA ALA A 19 4.25 3.11 3.50
C ALA A 19 4.91 4.37 2.95
N ASN A 20 6.19 4.28 2.57
CA ASN A 20 6.90 5.43 2.00
C ASN A 20 6.48 5.64 0.54
N PRO A 21 6.21 6.90 0.15
CA PRO A 21 5.89 7.23 -1.23
C PRO A 21 7.10 6.98 -2.16
N PRO A 22 6.86 6.62 -3.43
CA PRO A 22 7.89 6.66 -4.47
C PRO A 22 8.23 8.12 -4.84
N ALA A 23 9.18 8.32 -5.77
CA ALA A 23 9.58 9.65 -6.20
C ALA A 23 8.41 10.45 -6.79
N ASN A 24 7.57 9.80 -7.60
CA ASN A 24 6.36 10.40 -8.18
C ASN A 24 5.11 9.60 -7.75
N PRO A 25 4.46 9.96 -6.63
CA PRO A 25 3.29 9.26 -6.11
C PRO A 25 2.11 9.13 -7.08
N GLU A 26 2.01 10.00 -8.09
CA GLU A 26 0.90 10.00 -9.04
C GLU A 26 1.08 9.01 -10.19
N THR A 27 2.33 8.75 -10.60
CA THR A 27 2.63 8.04 -11.85
C THR A 27 3.45 6.78 -11.63
N ASP A 28 4.29 6.75 -10.59
CA ASP A 28 5.13 5.60 -10.32
C ASP A 28 4.26 4.37 -9.94
N PRO A 29 4.74 3.15 -10.25
CA PRO A 29 4.01 1.93 -9.99
C PRO A 29 3.80 1.69 -8.49
N ILE A 30 2.66 1.08 -8.15
CA ILE A 30 2.38 0.61 -6.79
C ILE A 30 2.96 -0.79 -6.66
N GLU A 31 4.18 -0.89 -6.13
CA GLU A 31 4.86 -2.17 -5.98
C GLU A 31 4.36 -2.97 -4.77
N GLU A 32 4.42 -4.29 -4.90
CA GLU A 32 4.17 -5.20 -3.78
C GLU A 32 5.26 -5.05 -2.72
N VAL A 33 4.83 -5.05 -1.46
CA VAL A 33 5.75 -4.94 -0.34
C VAL A 33 6.49 -6.24 -0.07
N ARG A 34 7.78 -6.15 0.25
CA ARG A 34 8.53 -7.30 0.76
C ARG A 34 8.23 -7.55 2.23
N LEU A 35 8.01 -8.81 2.60
CA LEU A 35 7.94 -9.20 4.02
C LEU A 35 9.26 -8.84 4.71
N GLY A 36 9.17 -8.24 5.91
CA GLY A 36 10.31 -7.72 6.66
C GLY A 36 10.59 -6.21 6.56
N SER A 37 9.93 -5.45 5.67
CA SER A 37 10.18 -4.00 5.47
C SER A 37 9.81 -3.11 6.68
N ARG A 38 8.91 -3.57 7.56
CA ARG A 38 8.24 -2.79 8.65
C ARG A 38 7.44 -1.56 8.19
N LEU A 39 7.57 -1.13 6.95
CA LEU A 39 6.84 -0.04 6.34
C LEU A 39 5.78 -0.62 5.40
N TYR A 40 4.55 -0.70 5.91
CA TYR A 40 3.41 -1.28 5.21
C TYR A 40 2.28 -0.26 5.09
N LEU A 41 1.70 -0.14 3.90
CA LEU A 41 0.43 0.52 3.67
C LEU A 41 -0.57 -0.54 3.17
N ALA A 42 -1.54 -0.85 4.02
CA ALA A 42 -2.58 -1.83 3.77
C ALA A 42 -3.91 -1.14 3.48
N ILE A 43 -4.51 -1.42 2.33
CA ILE A 43 -5.81 -0.91 1.92
C ILE A 43 -6.79 -2.08 1.84
N ARG A 44 -7.91 -1.94 2.56
CA ARG A 44 -9.00 -2.94 2.53
C ARG A 44 -9.57 -3.09 1.11
N PRO A 45 -10.27 -4.20 0.82
CA PRO A 45 -11.06 -4.33 -0.40
C PRO A 45 -12.00 -3.12 -0.54
N ALA A 46 -12.07 -2.56 -1.75
CA ALA A 46 -13.01 -1.49 -2.08
C ALA A 46 -13.94 -1.96 -3.19
N GLY A 47 -15.21 -1.56 -3.11
CA GLY A 47 -16.15 -1.72 -4.21
C GLY A 47 -15.87 -0.74 -5.36
N PRO A 48 -16.41 -1.01 -6.55
CA PRO A 48 -16.34 -0.06 -7.66
C PRO A 48 -17.13 1.22 -7.36
N SER A 49 -16.81 2.29 -8.08
CA SER A 49 -17.63 3.50 -8.17
C SER A 49 -18.27 3.60 -9.56
N ALA A 50 -18.96 4.71 -9.84
CA ALA A 50 -19.51 4.98 -11.16
C ALA A 50 -18.44 5.06 -12.27
N THR A 51 -17.18 5.38 -11.91
CA THR A 51 -16.09 5.65 -12.86
C THR A 51 -14.84 4.81 -12.62
N GLU A 52 -14.76 4.07 -11.51
CA GLU A 52 -13.58 3.31 -11.11
C GLU A 52 -13.93 1.86 -10.76
N THR A 53 -13.07 0.91 -11.14
CA THR A 53 -13.09 -0.44 -10.57
C THR A 53 -12.67 -0.41 -9.10
N GLY A 54 -12.99 -1.47 -8.34
CA GLY A 54 -12.56 -1.58 -6.95
C GLY A 54 -11.04 -1.45 -6.78
N ARG A 55 -10.26 -2.04 -7.70
CA ARG A 55 -8.79 -1.90 -7.73
C ARG A 55 -8.35 -0.45 -7.96
N GLN A 56 -8.95 0.24 -8.93
CA GLN A 56 -8.63 1.65 -9.21
C GLN A 56 -8.91 2.54 -8.00
N THR A 57 -10.03 2.32 -7.29
CA THR A 57 -10.34 3.04 -6.05
C THR A 57 -9.32 2.76 -4.93
N GLN A 58 -8.82 1.52 -4.80
CA GLN A 58 -7.75 1.20 -3.86
C GLN A 58 -6.45 1.93 -4.23
N GLU A 59 -6.04 1.90 -5.49
CA GLU A 59 -4.83 2.57 -5.98
C GLU A 59 -4.92 4.08 -5.80
N ARG A 60 -6.07 4.69 -6.10
CA ARG A 60 -6.30 6.12 -5.81
C ARG A 60 -6.13 6.41 -4.33
N THR A 61 -6.62 5.55 -3.45
CA THR A 61 -6.46 5.69 -2.00
C THR A 61 -4.98 5.62 -1.60
N VAL A 62 -4.20 4.69 -2.15
CA VAL A 62 -2.75 4.62 -1.95
C VAL A 62 -2.08 5.94 -2.31
N ARG A 63 -2.37 6.46 -3.52
CA ARG A 63 -1.76 7.69 -4.02
C ARG A 63 -2.11 8.89 -3.15
N GLU A 64 -3.36 9.01 -2.71
CA GLU A 64 -3.77 10.10 -1.82
C GLU A 64 -3.12 10.02 -0.43
N VAL A 65 -2.83 8.81 0.07
CA VAL A 65 -2.04 8.62 1.30
C VAL A 65 -0.60 9.05 1.05
N TRP A 66 0.05 8.56 -0.01
CA TRP A 66 1.43 8.90 -0.36
C TRP A 66 1.69 10.39 -0.54
N LYS A 67 0.73 11.15 -1.08
CA LYS A 67 0.82 12.63 -1.18
C LYS A 67 0.91 13.34 0.19
N ARG A 68 0.47 12.69 1.27
CA ARG A 68 0.34 13.30 2.61
C ARG A 68 1.30 12.69 3.63
N VAL A 69 1.80 11.48 3.38
CA VAL A 69 2.79 10.83 4.23
C VAL A 69 4.12 11.58 4.11
N ARG A 70 4.68 11.96 5.27
CA ARG A 70 6.10 12.32 5.34
C ARG A 70 6.92 11.03 5.33
N ALA A 71 7.85 10.92 4.39
CA ALA A 71 8.71 9.76 4.28
C ALA A 71 9.43 9.49 5.61
N LEU A 72 9.34 8.24 6.07
CA LEU A 72 9.96 7.80 7.29
C LEU A 72 11.37 7.29 6.97
N ASP A 73 12.38 7.85 7.62
CA ASP A 73 13.74 7.31 7.60
C ASP A 73 13.81 6.13 8.59
N TYR A 74 13.31 4.98 8.13
CA TYR A 74 13.39 3.73 8.89
C TYR A 74 14.41 2.79 8.24
N LYS A 75 15.46 2.48 8.99
CA LYS A 75 16.39 1.41 8.68
C LYS A 75 16.18 0.28 9.67
N ARG A 76 15.98 -0.93 9.15
CA ARG A 76 15.88 -2.11 10.01
C ARG A 76 17.23 -2.32 10.71
N PRO A 77 17.28 -2.41 12.05
CA PRO A 77 18.50 -2.78 12.74
C PRO A 77 18.99 -4.16 12.26
N GLY A 78 20.22 -4.23 11.76
CA GLY A 78 20.85 -5.45 11.25
C GLY A 78 20.54 -5.83 9.80
N ALA A 79 19.99 -4.91 8.99
CA ALA A 79 19.89 -5.02 7.53
C ALA A 79 21.03 -4.27 6.83
#